data_AF-A0A1M3A035-F1
#
_entry.id   AF-A0A1M3A035-F1
#
_cell.length_a   1.000
_cell.length_b   1.000
_cell.length_c   1.000
_cell.angle_alpha   90.00
_cell.angle_beta   90.00
_cell.angle_gamma   90.00
#
_symmetry.space_group_name_H-M   'P 1'
#
loop_
_entity.id
_entity.type
_entity.pdbx_description
1 polymer ?
#
loop_
_entity_poly.entity_id
_entity_poly.type
_entity_poly.pdbx_seq_one_letter_code
_entity_poly.pdbx_strand_id
1 'polypeptide(L)'
;MGGTRASARHARAARTGGAALSSLASVAQANGAAVVVAGFDLGTLAGRPLEEAITTIVDQFCPPGILDEDVVRSAMAEALFEALGDQPVFDLNAVTDHVVVVATVCFVAELVFAAVAAEQGKSAENVSPATAVQRENALRDLVRAAADEIATPIVQRTGGSLDPAGLDGIIAEITGAVYGEMARW
;
A
#
# COMPACT_ATOMS: atom_id res chain seq x y z
N MET A 1 10.30 -19.72 -14.02
CA MET A 1 10.57 -18.41 -14.69
C MET A 1 9.31 -17.52 -14.63
N GLY A 2 8.87 -17.10 -13.43
CA GLY A 2 7.67 -16.27 -13.22
C GLY A 2 7.94 -14.88 -12.59
N GLY A 3 9.13 -14.67 -12.01
CA GLY A 3 9.41 -13.48 -11.19
C GLY A 3 9.53 -12.13 -11.92
N THR A 4 9.78 -12.12 -13.23
CA THR A 4 10.01 -10.87 -13.98
C THR A 4 8.74 -10.04 -14.20
N ARG A 5 7.56 -10.66 -14.27
CA ARG A 5 6.30 -9.91 -14.47
C ARG A 5 5.78 -9.30 -13.17
N ALA A 6 5.82 -10.04 -12.07
CA ALA A 6 5.48 -9.50 -10.75
C ALA A 6 6.38 -8.32 -10.37
N SER A 7 7.70 -8.45 -10.58
CA SER A 7 8.66 -7.36 -10.35
C SER A 7 8.40 -6.11 -11.20
N ALA A 8 8.07 -6.25 -12.49
CA ALA A 8 7.76 -5.11 -13.35
C ALA A 8 6.44 -4.39 -12.95
N ARG A 9 5.45 -5.15 -12.46
CA ARG A 9 4.18 -4.62 -11.93
C ARG A 9 4.40 -3.85 -10.63
N HIS A 10 5.15 -4.43 -9.71
CA HIS A 10 5.51 -3.84 -8.42
C HIS A 10 6.22 -2.50 -8.60
N ALA A 11 7.24 -2.44 -9.47
CA ALA A 11 7.99 -1.21 -9.69
C ALA A 11 7.11 -0.05 -10.21
N ARG A 12 6.05 -0.34 -10.97
CA ARG A 12 5.13 0.71 -11.45
C ARG A 12 4.11 1.10 -10.37
N ALA A 13 3.55 0.15 -9.66
CA ALA A 13 2.65 0.39 -8.53
C ALA A 13 3.33 1.22 -7.43
N ALA A 14 4.58 0.90 -7.10
CA ALA A 14 5.41 1.65 -6.16
C ALA A 14 5.61 3.11 -6.58
N ARG A 15 5.86 3.35 -7.88
CA ARG A 15 6.00 4.73 -8.41
C ARG A 15 4.70 5.52 -8.34
N THR A 16 3.57 4.90 -8.63
CA THR A 16 2.26 5.56 -8.61
C THR A 16 1.82 5.87 -7.17
N GLY A 17 1.82 4.86 -6.28
CA GLY A 17 1.40 5.05 -4.89
C GLY A 17 2.37 5.85 -4.02
N GLY A 18 3.67 5.82 -4.34
CA GLY A 18 4.70 6.53 -3.58
C GLY A 18 4.49 8.06 -3.54
N ALA A 19 3.84 8.65 -4.54
CA ALA A 19 3.51 10.07 -4.53
C ALA A 19 2.44 10.42 -3.47
N ALA A 20 1.45 9.56 -3.25
CA ALA A 20 0.45 9.74 -2.19
C ALA A 20 1.11 9.64 -0.81
N LEU A 21 1.93 8.61 -0.59
CA LEU A 21 2.63 8.39 0.67
C LEU A 21 3.62 9.51 1.00
N SER A 22 4.36 10.01 0.01
CA SER A 22 5.26 11.16 0.22
C SER A 22 4.51 12.48 0.49
N SER A 23 3.29 12.64 -0.06
CA SER A 23 2.41 13.75 0.28
C SER A 23 1.99 13.71 1.76
N LEU A 24 1.55 12.55 2.25
CA LEU A 24 1.21 12.35 3.67
C LEU A 24 2.43 12.55 4.58
N ALA A 25 3.58 12.03 4.18
CA ALA A 25 4.81 12.23 4.93
C ALA A 25 5.21 13.70 5.03
N SER A 26 4.96 14.48 3.98
CA SER A 26 5.22 15.92 3.99
C SER A 26 4.31 16.65 4.98
N VAL A 27 3.03 16.26 5.08
CA VAL A 27 2.09 16.80 6.08
C VAL A 27 2.49 16.40 7.50
N ALA A 28 2.87 15.13 7.71
CA ALA A 28 3.32 14.65 9.01
C ALA A 28 4.55 15.42 9.52
N GLN A 29 5.55 15.61 8.66
CA GLN A 29 6.76 16.40 8.96
C GLN A 29 6.44 17.88 9.23
N ALA A 30 5.39 18.41 8.62
CA ALA A 30 4.90 19.76 8.85
C ALA A 30 4.00 19.88 10.11
N ASN A 31 3.86 18.81 10.90
CA ASN A 31 3.00 18.73 12.09
C ASN A 31 1.55 19.15 11.79
N GLY A 32 0.98 18.63 10.70
CA GLY A 32 -0.41 18.91 10.32
C GLY A 32 -0.62 20.27 9.63
N ALA A 33 0.44 21.03 9.34
CA ALA A 33 0.31 22.19 8.47
C ALA A 33 0.06 21.76 7.01
N ALA A 34 -0.71 22.57 6.28
CA ALA A 34 -0.97 22.36 4.87
C ALA A 34 0.34 22.44 4.05
N VAL A 35 0.60 21.43 3.23
CA VAL A 35 1.76 21.34 2.34
C VAL A 35 1.29 21.00 0.93
N VAL A 36 1.85 21.69 -0.05
CA VAL A 36 1.59 21.42 -1.47
C VAL A 36 2.64 20.43 -1.99
N VAL A 37 2.20 19.24 -2.39
CA VAL A 37 3.06 18.20 -2.97
C VAL A 37 2.57 17.88 -4.38
N ALA A 38 3.49 17.93 -5.35
CA ALA A 38 3.18 17.73 -6.77
C ALA A 38 2.00 18.58 -7.29
N GLY A 39 1.83 19.80 -6.75
CA GLY A 39 0.75 20.72 -7.13
C GLY A 39 -0.59 20.46 -6.44
N PHE A 40 -0.65 19.51 -5.52
CA PHE A 40 -1.85 19.20 -4.74
C PHE A 40 -1.66 19.54 -3.26
N ASP A 41 -2.62 20.26 -2.68
CA ASP A 41 -2.63 20.64 -1.27
C ASP A 41 -3.62 19.77 -0.49
N LEU A 42 -3.12 18.87 0.35
CA LEU A 42 -3.94 18.02 1.22
C LEU A 42 -4.80 18.84 2.19
N GLY A 43 -4.40 20.07 2.53
CA GLY A 43 -5.18 20.95 3.40
C GLY A 43 -6.51 21.40 2.82
N THR A 44 -6.67 21.33 1.49
CA THR A 44 -7.97 21.60 0.83
C THR A 44 -9.04 20.55 1.12
N LEU A 45 -8.63 19.41 1.70
CA LEU A 45 -9.51 18.32 2.12
C LEU A 45 -9.91 18.40 3.60
N ALA A 46 -9.31 19.30 4.38
CA ALA A 46 -9.57 19.40 5.82
C ALA A 46 -11.06 19.64 6.11
N GLY A 47 -11.64 18.84 6.99
CA GLY A 47 -13.05 18.90 7.38
C GLY A 47 -14.04 18.26 6.39
N ARG A 48 -13.58 17.73 5.25
CA ARG A 48 -14.41 16.91 4.36
C ARG A 48 -14.66 15.53 4.95
N PRO A 49 -15.73 14.81 4.55
CA PRO A 49 -15.90 13.40 4.89
C PRO A 49 -14.64 12.59 4.56
N LEU A 50 -14.21 11.73 5.49
CA LEU A 50 -12.95 10.99 5.34
C LEU A 50 -12.90 10.17 4.04
N GLU A 51 -14.00 9.48 3.72
CA GLU A 51 -14.14 8.70 2.48
C GLU A 51 -14.00 9.56 1.21
N GLU A 52 -14.55 10.78 1.21
CA GLU A 52 -14.42 11.73 0.10
C GLU A 52 -12.96 12.20 -0.05
N ALA A 53 -12.30 12.49 1.07
CA ALA A 53 -10.90 12.90 1.09
C ALA A 53 -9.99 11.78 0.56
N ILE A 54 -10.17 10.55 1.04
CA ILE A 54 -9.41 9.37 0.57
C ILE A 54 -9.63 9.16 -0.93
N THR A 55 -10.87 9.21 -1.40
CA THR A 55 -11.19 9.08 -2.83
C THR A 55 -10.46 10.15 -3.65
N THR A 56 -10.46 11.40 -3.19
CA THR A 56 -9.78 12.51 -3.86
C THR A 56 -8.25 12.31 -3.91
N ILE A 57 -7.65 11.80 -2.83
CA ILE A 57 -6.22 11.47 -2.78
C ILE A 57 -5.90 10.36 -3.80
N VAL A 58 -6.70 9.31 -3.82
CA VAL A 58 -6.53 8.18 -4.76
C VAL A 58 -6.68 8.67 -6.22
N ASP A 59 -7.66 9.50 -6.52
CA ASP A 59 -7.84 10.09 -7.86
C ASP A 59 -6.66 10.93 -8.31
N GLN A 60 -6.09 11.72 -7.39
CA GLN A 60 -4.97 12.60 -7.68
C GLN A 60 -3.66 11.84 -7.92
N PHE A 61 -3.35 10.87 -7.06
CA PHE A 61 -2.03 10.23 -7.04
C PHE A 61 -1.99 8.86 -7.71
N CYS A 62 -3.15 8.19 -7.84
CA CYS A 62 -3.32 6.93 -8.53
C CYS A 62 -4.29 7.10 -9.72
N PRO A 63 -3.94 7.94 -10.71
CA PRO A 63 -4.86 8.30 -11.78
C PRO A 63 -5.17 7.10 -12.69
N PRO A 64 -6.35 7.13 -13.33
CA PRO A 64 -6.75 6.05 -14.21
C PRO A 64 -5.98 5.95 -15.52
N GLY A 65 -6.05 4.78 -16.16
CA GLY A 65 -5.48 4.49 -17.47
C GLY A 65 -4.13 3.76 -17.44
N ILE A 66 -3.73 3.18 -16.32
CA ILE A 66 -2.50 2.38 -16.21
C ILE A 66 -2.81 0.88 -16.02
N LEU A 67 -1.93 -0.01 -16.48
CA LEU A 67 -2.08 -1.45 -16.20
C LEU A 67 -2.01 -1.70 -14.69
N ASP A 68 -2.91 -2.55 -14.19
CA ASP A 68 -3.05 -2.90 -12.76
C ASP A 68 -3.47 -1.71 -11.87
N GLU A 69 -4.07 -0.67 -12.46
CA GLU A 69 -4.60 0.50 -11.77
C GLU A 69 -5.60 0.16 -10.67
N ASP A 70 -6.59 -0.69 -10.96
CA ASP A 70 -7.63 -1.05 -10.00
C ASP A 70 -7.01 -1.58 -8.70
N VAL A 71 -5.97 -2.40 -8.83
CA VAL A 71 -5.21 -2.96 -7.69
C VAL A 71 -4.53 -1.84 -6.91
N VAL A 72 -3.83 -0.93 -7.59
CA VAL A 72 -3.11 0.18 -6.94
C VAL A 72 -4.08 1.12 -6.22
N ARG A 73 -5.19 1.47 -6.87
CA ARG A 73 -6.21 2.36 -6.32
C ARG A 73 -6.90 1.73 -5.11
N SER A 74 -7.30 0.47 -5.20
CA SER A 74 -7.89 -0.26 -4.07
C SER A 74 -6.89 -0.42 -2.92
N ALA A 75 -5.65 -0.79 -3.20
CA ALA A 75 -4.60 -0.92 -2.18
C ALA A 75 -4.33 0.40 -1.46
N MET A 76 -4.28 1.52 -2.20
CA MET A 76 -4.09 2.84 -1.60
C MET A 76 -5.29 3.25 -0.77
N ALA A 77 -6.52 3.05 -1.26
CA ALA A 77 -7.73 3.36 -0.50
C ALA A 77 -7.77 2.58 0.83
N GLU A 78 -7.58 1.26 0.77
CA GLU A 78 -7.55 0.38 1.94
C GLU A 78 -6.49 0.83 2.95
N ALA A 79 -5.27 1.11 2.47
CA ALA A 79 -4.18 1.57 3.32
C ALA A 79 -4.48 2.89 4.04
N LEU A 80 -5.16 3.82 3.37
CA LEU A 80 -5.54 5.10 3.96
C LEU A 80 -6.68 4.94 4.97
N PHE A 81 -7.66 4.08 4.70
CA PHE A 81 -8.71 3.77 5.67
C PHE A 81 -8.14 3.12 6.93
N GLU A 82 -7.28 2.12 6.76
CA GLU A 82 -6.62 1.44 7.88
C GLU A 82 -5.78 2.42 8.72
N ALA A 83 -5.03 3.30 8.05
CA ALA A 83 -4.12 4.22 8.73
C ALA A 83 -4.81 5.40 9.41
N LEU A 84 -5.85 5.98 8.80
CA LEU A 84 -6.56 7.15 9.32
C LEU A 84 -7.66 6.77 10.33
N GLY A 85 -8.09 5.50 10.32
CA GLY A 85 -9.09 4.95 11.22
C GLY A 85 -10.50 5.51 10.99
N ASP A 86 -11.37 5.38 12.00
CA ASP A 86 -12.81 5.66 11.89
C ASP A 86 -13.19 7.14 12.12
N GLN A 87 -12.36 8.08 11.67
CA GLN A 87 -12.69 9.50 11.83
C GLN A 87 -13.80 9.93 10.85
N PRO A 88 -14.79 10.72 11.29
CA PRO A 88 -15.90 11.12 10.42
C PRO A 88 -15.46 12.10 9.32
N VAL A 89 -14.40 12.86 9.57
CA VAL A 89 -13.87 13.88 8.66
C VAL A 89 -12.35 13.77 8.58
N PHE A 90 -11.78 14.27 7.49
CA PHE A 90 -10.33 14.34 7.31
C PHE A 90 -9.74 15.47 8.17
N ASP A 91 -8.88 15.10 9.11
CA ASP A 91 -8.09 16.01 9.95
C ASP A 91 -6.61 15.91 9.60
N LEU A 92 -6.01 17.02 9.18
CA LEU A 92 -4.57 17.08 8.90
C LEU A 92 -3.72 16.73 10.13
N ASN A 93 -4.19 17.02 11.34
CA ASN A 93 -3.46 16.69 12.56
C ASN A 93 -3.45 15.19 12.85
N ALA A 94 -4.36 14.42 12.24
CA ALA A 94 -4.35 12.97 12.32
C ALA A 94 -3.25 12.36 11.44
N VAL A 95 -2.74 13.08 10.43
CA VAL A 95 -1.66 12.63 9.55
C VAL A 95 -0.32 12.74 10.28
N THR A 96 -0.01 11.72 11.07
CA THR A 96 1.23 11.60 11.85
C THR A 96 2.24 10.67 11.19
N ASP A 97 3.49 10.65 11.67
CA ASP A 97 4.50 9.68 11.22
C ASP A 97 4.01 8.23 11.39
N HIS A 98 3.23 7.95 12.44
CA HIS A 98 2.63 6.64 12.63
C HIS A 98 1.63 6.29 11.52
N VAL A 99 0.76 7.23 11.13
CA VAL A 99 -0.18 7.05 10.01
C VAL A 99 0.56 6.80 8.70
N VAL A 100 1.67 7.50 8.46
CA VAL A 100 2.51 7.29 7.27
C VAL A 100 3.11 5.87 7.27
N VAL A 101 3.59 5.40 8.42
CA VAL A 101 4.10 4.03 8.57
C VAL A 101 3.00 3.02 8.27
N VAL A 102 1.85 3.11 8.94
CA VAL A 102 0.73 2.17 8.75
C VAL A 102 0.26 2.18 7.30
N ALA A 103 0.02 3.35 6.70
CA ALA A 103 -0.39 3.46 5.31
C ALA A 103 0.63 2.84 4.35
N THR A 104 1.93 3.05 4.59
CA THR A 104 2.98 2.47 3.74
C THR A 104 2.99 0.95 3.85
N VAL A 105 2.95 0.40 5.07
CA VAL A 105 2.99 -1.04 5.33
C VAL A 105 1.75 -1.74 4.75
N CYS A 106 0.56 -1.18 4.98
CA CYS A 106 -0.68 -1.70 4.42
C CYS A 106 -0.67 -1.66 2.89
N PHE A 107 -0.22 -0.56 2.29
CA PHE A 107 -0.15 -0.42 0.84
C PHE A 107 0.75 -1.49 0.20
N VAL A 108 1.96 -1.68 0.73
CA VAL A 108 2.87 -2.70 0.18
C VAL A 108 2.35 -4.12 0.39
N ALA A 109 1.69 -4.39 1.52
CA ALA A 109 1.08 -5.68 1.79
C ALA A 109 0.00 -6.02 0.75
N GLU A 110 -0.91 -5.09 0.47
CA GLU A 110 -1.98 -5.30 -0.51
C GLU A 110 -1.42 -5.47 -1.95
N LEU A 111 -0.37 -4.74 -2.32
CA LEU A 111 0.30 -4.93 -3.61
C LEU A 111 0.94 -6.32 -3.75
N VAL A 112 1.68 -6.76 -2.73
CA VAL A 112 2.32 -8.08 -2.74
C VAL A 112 1.27 -9.18 -2.76
N PHE A 113 0.23 -9.06 -1.93
CA PHE A 113 -0.87 -10.01 -1.90
C PHE A 113 -1.51 -10.17 -3.28
N ALA A 114 -1.90 -9.05 -3.92
CA ALA A 114 -2.52 -9.08 -5.24
C ALA A 114 -1.64 -9.75 -6.30
N ALA A 115 -0.33 -9.49 -6.27
CA ALA A 115 0.60 -10.09 -7.22
C ALA A 115 0.82 -11.59 -6.99
N VAL A 116 1.00 -12.01 -5.73
CA VAL A 116 1.18 -13.42 -5.39
C VAL A 116 -0.11 -14.19 -5.67
N ALA A 117 -1.28 -13.65 -5.30
CA ALA A 117 -2.58 -14.25 -5.58
C ALA A 117 -2.83 -14.43 -7.09
N ALA A 118 -2.46 -13.44 -7.91
CA ALA A 118 -2.58 -13.51 -9.36
C ALA A 118 -1.73 -14.64 -9.97
N GLU A 119 -0.51 -14.88 -9.46
CA GLU A 119 0.35 -15.98 -9.91
C GLU A 119 -0.19 -17.35 -9.46
N GLN A 120 -0.85 -17.40 -8.30
CA GLN A 120 -1.48 -18.61 -7.76
C GLN A 120 -2.83 -18.95 -8.43
N GLY A 121 -3.36 -18.09 -9.31
CA GLY A 121 -4.68 -18.30 -9.93
C GLY A 121 -4.89 -19.68 -10.57
N LYS A 122 -3.82 -20.32 -11.07
CA LYS A 122 -3.88 -21.69 -11.65
C LYS A 122 -3.85 -22.81 -10.61
N SER A 123 -3.33 -22.58 -9.41
CA SER A 123 -3.27 -23.58 -8.34
C SER A 123 -4.58 -23.66 -7.53
N ALA A 124 -5.45 -22.65 -7.66
CA ALA A 124 -6.77 -22.57 -7.04
C ALA A 124 -7.89 -23.32 -7.82
N GLU A 125 -7.69 -23.61 -9.11
CA GLU A 125 -8.73 -24.17 -9.99
C GLU A 125 -9.18 -25.60 -9.61
N ASN A 126 -8.43 -26.30 -8.76
CA ASN A 126 -8.66 -27.71 -8.41
C ASN A 126 -9.04 -27.95 -6.94
N VAL A 127 -9.51 -26.93 -6.21
CA VAL A 127 -9.94 -27.06 -4.81
C VAL A 127 -11.37 -26.58 -4.58
N SER A 128 -11.97 -26.99 -3.46
CA SER A 128 -13.31 -26.53 -3.09
C SER A 128 -13.30 -25.01 -2.82
N PRO A 129 -14.43 -24.29 -3.00
CA PRO A 129 -14.52 -22.87 -2.70
C PRO A 129 -14.11 -22.52 -1.26
N ALA A 130 -14.48 -23.34 -0.28
CA ALA A 130 -14.10 -23.13 1.12
C ALA A 130 -12.59 -23.25 1.31
N THR A 131 -11.94 -24.21 0.64
CA THR A 131 -10.48 -24.36 0.67
C THR A 131 -9.77 -23.21 -0.05
N ALA A 132 -10.33 -22.70 -1.15
CA ALA A 132 -9.79 -21.54 -1.85
C ALA A 132 -9.78 -20.31 -0.94
N VAL A 133 -10.90 -20.01 -0.27
CA VAL A 133 -11.00 -18.90 0.70
C VAL A 133 -10.02 -19.06 1.86
N GLN A 134 -9.90 -20.27 2.42
CA GLN A 134 -8.93 -20.51 3.51
C GLN A 134 -7.49 -20.26 3.08
N ARG A 135 -7.11 -20.69 1.87
CA ARG A 135 -5.77 -20.46 1.33
C ARG A 135 -5.51 -18.98 1.06
N GLU A 136 -6.51 -18.27 0.55
CA GLU A 136 -6.42 -16.83 0.31
C GLU A 136 -6.23 -16.07 1.62
N ASN A 137 -7.00 -16.38 2.66
CA ASN A 137 -6.85 -15.76 3.98
C ASN A 137 -5.48 -16.07 4.59
N ALA A 138 -5.03 -17.32 4.53
CA ALA A 138 -3.69 -17.69 5.02
C ALA A 138 -2.57 -16.96 4.26
N LEU A 139 -2.72 -16.75 2.95
CA LEU A 139 -1.79 -15.93 2.17
C LEU A 139 -1.84 -14.46 2.61
N ARG A 140 -3.03 -13.90 2.83
CA ARG A 140 -3.19 -12.52 3.30
C ARG A 140 -2.54 -12.32 4.67
N ASP A 141 -2.74 -13.23 5.60
CA ASP A 141 -2.13 -13.21 6.93
C ASP A 141 -0.60 -13.30 6.85
N LEU A 142 -0.07 -14.21 6.02
CA LEU A 142 1.37 -14.34 5.79
C LEU A 142 1.97 -13.05 5.21
N VAL A 143 1.33 -12.46 4.19
CA VAL A 143 1.81 -11.24 3.56
C VAL A 143 1.80 -10.08 4.54
N ARG A 144 0.75 -9.93 5.35
CA ARG A 144 0.66 -8.89 6.40
C ARG A 144 1.76 -9.05 7.44
N ALA A 145 1.97 -10.27 7.95
CA ALA A 145 3.04 -10.55 8.91
C ALA A 145 4.43 -10.24 8.34
N ALA A 146 4.70 -10.64 7.10
CA ALA A 146 5.96 -10.35 6.43
C ALA A 146 6.15 -8.84 6.17
N ALA A 147 5.08 -8.13 5.76
CA ALA A 147 5.12 -6.69 5.57
C ALA A 147 5.38 -5.94 6.89
N ASP A 148 4.72 -6.33 7.97
CA ASP A 148 4.95 -5.74 9.29
C ASP A 148 6.39 -5.95 9.76
N GLU A 149 6.94 -7.16 9.59
CA GLU A 149 8.31 -7.49 10.00
C GLU A 149 9.37 -6.74 9.18
N ILE A 150 9.17 -6.63 7.87
CA ILE A 150 10.17 -6.08 6.93
C ILE A 150 10.00 -4.56 6.75
N ALA A 151 8.80 -4.11 6.41
CA ALA A 151 8.57 -2.73 6.01
C ALA A 151 8.60 -1.78 7.20
N THR A 152 7.97 -2.12 8.32
CA THR A 152 7.90 -1.24 9.51
C THR A 152 9.26 -0.66 9.93
N PRO A 153 10.31 -1.48 10.18
CA PRO A 153 11.61 -0.94 10.60
C PRO A 153 12.31 -0.14 9.50
N ILE A 154 12.07 -0.43 8.21
CA ILE A 154 12.63 0.34 7.09
C ILE A 154 11.95 1.71 7.02
N VAL A 155 10.63 1.75 7.07
CA VAL A 155 9.84 2.99 6.97
C VAL A 155 10.09 3.87 8.20
N GLN A 156 10.14 3.33 9.41
CA GLN A 156 10.47 4.10 10.62
C GLN A 156 11.86 4.73 10.58
N ARG A 157 12.85 4.04 9.99
CA ARG A 157 14.21 4.58 9.87
C ARG A 157 14.33 5.65 8.79
N THR A 158 13.58 5.48 7.71
CA THR A 158 13.67 6.33 6.50
C THR A 158 12.74 7.53 6.59
N GLY A 159 11.62 7.40 7.30
CA GLY A 159 10.58 8.42 7.44
C GLY A 159 10.07 8.89 6.07
N GLY A 160 9.77 10.18 5.96
CA GLY A 160 9.29 10.79 4.71
C GLY A 160 10.28 10.85 3.55
N SER A 161 11.49 10.29 3.70
CA SER A 161 12.47 10.18 2.62
C SER A 161 12.34 8.89 1.80
N LEU A 162 11.31 8.07 2.05
CA LEU A 162 11.08 6.84 1.29
C LEU A 162 10.73 7.19 -0.17
N ASP A 163 11.71 7.00 -1.04
CA ASP A 163 11.55 7.19 -2.47
C ASP A 163 10.94 5.94 -3.15
N PRO A 164 10.51 6.04 -4.42
CA PRO A 164 9.95 4.90 -5.13
C PRO A 164 10.89 3.70 -5.25
N ALA A 165 12.21 3.91 -5.21
CA ALA A 165 13.19 2.82 -5.29
C ALA A 165 13.28 2.05 -3.96
N GLY A 166 13.23 2.76 -2.84
CA GLY A 166 13.12 2.16 -1.51
C GLY A 166 11.82 1.37 -1.36
N LEU A 167 10.70 1.91 -1.86
CA LEU A 167 9.41 1.21 -1.84
C LEU A 167 9.43 -0.07 -2.71
N ASP A 168 10.03 -0.03 -3.90
CA ASP A 168 10.22 -1.21 -4.74
C ASP A 168 11.11 -2.27 -4.07
N GLY A 169 12.16 -1.84 -3.37
CA GLY A 169 13.02 -2.71 -2.57
C GLY A 169 12.26 -3.44 -1.46
N ILE A 170 11.42 -2.72 -0.70
CA ILE A 170 10.56 -3.31 0.34
C ILE A 170 9.63 -4.36 -0.28
N ILE A 171 8.94 -4.03 -1.37
CA ILE A 171 8.02 -4.94 -2.05
C ILE A 171 8.75 -6.21 -2.51
N ALA A 172 9.94 -6.07 -3.08
CA ALA A 172 10.75 -7.20 -3.53
C ALA A 172 11.18 -8.12 -2.38
N GLU A 173 11.57 -7.53 -1.24
CA GLU A 173 11.98 -8.28 -0.04
C GLU A 173 10.81 -9.06 0.57
N ILE A 174 9.65 -8.42 0.75
CA ILE A 174 8.42 -9.08 1.23
C ILE A 174 8.02 -10.22 0.28
N THR A 175 8.00 -9.95 -1.04
CA THR A 175 7.66 -10.96 -2.05
C THR A 175 8.59 -12.18 -1.94
N GLY A 176 9.89 -11.95 -1.77
CA GLY A 176 10.88 -13.02 -1.58
C GLY A 176 10.63 -13.84 -0.31
N ALA A 177 10.35 -13.18 0.81
CA ALA A 177 10.02 -13.83 2.07
C ALA A 177 8.75 -14.70 1.97
N VAL A 178 7.69 -14.15 1.37
CA VAL A 178 6.42 -14.86 1.15
C VAL A 178 6.62 -16.11 0.30
N TYR A 179 7.28 -16.01 -0.85
CA TYR A 179 7.57 -17.19 -1.67
C TYR A 179 8.46 -18.22 -0.96
N GLY A 180 9.41 -17.75 -0.15
CA GLY A 180 10.27 -18.61 0.66
C GLY A 180 9.48 -19.43 1.67
N GLU A 181 8.49 -18.82 2.32
CA GLU A 181 7.63 -19.51 3.29
C GLU A 181 6.60 -20.42 2.61
N MET A 182 5.97 -19.98 1.52
CA MET A 182 5.06 -20.80 0.73
C MET A 182 5.72 -22.06 0.16
N ALA A 183 7.02 -22.03 -0.14
CA ALA A 183 7.76 -23.21 -0.60
C ALA A 183 7.92 -24.31 0.47
N ARG A 184 7.61 -24.00 1.73
CA ARG A 184 7.65 -24.95 2.86
C ARG A 184 6.28 -25.57 3.16
N TRP A 185 5.21 -25.10 2.51
CA TRP A 185 3.83 -25.55 2.70
C TRP A 185 3.49 -26.80 1.89
#